data_AF-A0A4Q6A6U8-F1
#
_entry.id   AF-A0A4Q6A6U8-F1
#
_cell.length_a   1.000
_cell.length_b   1.000
_cell.length_c   1.000
_cell.angle_alpha   90.00
_cell.angle_beta   90.00
_cell.angle_gamma   90.00
#
_symmetry.space_group_name_H-M   'P 1'
#
loop_
_entity.id
_entity.type
_entity.pdbx_description
1 polymer ?
#
loop_
_entity_poly.entity_id
_entity_poly.type
_entity_poly.pdbx_seq_one_letter_code
_entity_poly.pdbx_strand_id
1 'polypeptide(L)'
;MRHKIFVIFPILFLGFSFLGSAQIGKRFPSERKVVKDPVTGTMLTFLTSTPAGDSKIYPTHAQWTSNGEWIIFRSNRVRNEALAVHEGTGDIVQVTEGGYTGMLCVAQKSMKLYYMRYATTDTAQRR
;
A
#
# COMPACT_ATOMS: atom_id res chain seq x y z
N MET A 1 55.45 -30.40 26.10
CA MET A 1 54.13 -30.90 26.56
C MET A 1 53.16 -29.72 26.62
N ARG A 2 52.15 -29.74 25.73
CA ARG A 2 50.88 -28.99 25.75
C ARG A 2 50.89 -27.46 25.55
N HIS A 3 50.60 -27.10 24.30
CA HIS A 3 50.06 -25.82 23.83
C HIS A 3 48.90 -25.30 24.67
N LYS A 4 48.82 -23.98 24.84
CA LYS A 4 47.55 -23.26 25.02
C LYS A 4 47.58 -21.97 24.21
N ILE A 5 47.22 -22.09 22.94
CA ILE A 5 46.83 -20.93 22.11
C ILE A 5 45.44 -20.53 22.61
N PHE A 6 45.35 -19.40 23.30
CA PHE A 6 44.06 -18.77 23.58
C PHE A 6 43.59 -18.06 22.30
N VAL A 7 42.82 -18.78 21.47
CA VAL A 7 42.04 -18.15 20.41
C VAL A 7 40.86 -17.45 21.08
N ILE A 8 41.01 -16.14 21.30
CA ILE A 8 39.86 -15.29 21.64
C ILE A 8 39.11 -15.08 20.32
N PHE A 9 38.05 -15.86 20.11
CA PHE A 9 37.06 -15.60 19.08
C PHE A 9 36.31 -14.32 19.49
N PRO A 10 36.41 -13.19 18.77
CA PRO A 10 35.43 -12.13 18.98
C PRO A 10 34.11 -12.69 18.46
N ILE A 11 33.17 -12.90 19.38
CA ILE A 11 31.77 -13.17 19.08
C ILE A 11 31.28 -11.94 18.30
N LEU A 12 31.29 -12.06 16.97
CA LEU A 12 30.64 -11.13 16.07
C LEU A 12 29.13 -11.26 16.34
N PHE A 13 28.62 -10.46 17.28
CA PHE A 13 27.20 -10.26 17.50
C PHE A 13 26.65 -9.60 16.23
N LEU A 14 26.36 -10.43 15.23
CA LEU A 14 25.57 -10.05 14.08
C LEU A 14 24.18 -9.78 14.62
N GLY A 15 23.92 -8.52 14.99
CA GLY A 15 22.59 -8.01 15.24
C GLY A 15 21.81 -8.16 13.94
N PHE A 16 21.20 -9.33 13.74
CA PHE A 16 20.18 -9.52 12.74
C PHE A 16 19.00 -8.68 13.22
N SER A 17 19.01 -7.41 12.85
CA SER A 17 17.81 -6.59 12.91
C SER A 17 16.77 -7.37 12.12
N PHE A 18 15.84 -8.02 12.82
CA PHE A 18 14.59 -8.42 12.19
C PHE A 18 14.03 -7.13 11.61
N LEU A 19 14.23 -6.94 10.30
CA LEU A 19 13.44 -6.00 9.52
C LEU A 19 12.02 -6.55 9.61
N GLY A 20 11.32 -6.18 10.68
CA GLY A 20 9.88 -6.34 10.72
C GLY A 20 9.37 -5.63 9.48
N SER A 21 8.82 -6.39 8.53
CA SER A 21 8.16 -5.85 7.34
C SER A 21 6.89 -5.13 7.77
N ALA A 22 7.05 -3.95 8.39
CA ALA A 22 6.00 -2.95 8.42
C ALA A 22 5.83 -2.49 6.96
N GLN A 23 4.75 -2.94 6.31
CA GLN A 23 4.57 -2.74 4.88
C GLN A 23 3.78 -1.45 4.56
N ILE A 24 3.13 -0.84 5.57
CA ILE A 24 2.50 0.47 5.39
C ILE A 24 3.54 1.48 4.92
N GLY A 25 3.17 2.28 3.93
CA GLY A 25 4.03 3.31 3.37
C GLY A 25 4.87 2.85 2.18
N LYS A 26 4.79 1.57 1.76
CA LYS A 26 5.41 1.13 0.50
C LYS A 26 4.91 2.02 -0.65
N ARG A 27 5.84 2.65 -1.36
CA ARG A 27 5.57 3.52 -2.51
C ARG A 27 5.77 2.80 -3.83
N PHE A 28 5.02 3.22 -4.83
CA PHE A 28 5.15 2.77 -6.21
C PHE A 28 5.32 3.99 -7.13
N PRO A 29 6.02 3.82 -8.27
CA PRO A 29 6.14 4.89 -9.26
C PRO A 29 4.79 5.38 -9.76
N SER A 30 4.72 6.65 -10.12
CA SER A 30 3.55 7.22 -10.76
C SER A 30 3.28 6.55 -12.10
N GLU A 31 2.01 6.20 -12.32
CA GLU A 31 1.48 5.69 -13.59
C GLU A 31 0.57 6.71 -14.27
N ARG A 32 0.55 7.95 -13.73
CA ARG A 32 -0.38 8.98 -14.15
C ARG A 32 -0.09 9.45 -15.57
N LYS A 33 -1.13 9.54 -16.40
CA LYS A 33 -1.06 10.12 -17.74
C LYS A 33 -2.34 10.87 -18.08
N VAL A 34 -2.20 11.95 -18.86
CA VAL A 34 -3.33 12.70 -19.41
C VAL A 34 -3.45 12.36 -20.89
N VAL A 35 -4.63 11.94 -21.32
CA VAL A 35 -4.91 11.55 -22.71
C VAL A 35 -6.13 12.31 -23.18
N LYS A 36 -6.06 12.90 -24.37
CA LYS A 36 -7.22 13.52 -25.02
C LYS A 36 -8.11 12.43 -25.60
N ASP A 37 -9.38 12.39 -25.19
CA ASP A 37 -10.38 11.53 -25.81
C ASP A 37 -10.55 11.89 -27.29
N PRO A 38 -10.34 10.96 -28.24
CA PRO A 38 -10.45 11.26 -29.66
C PRO A 38 -11.87 11.61 -30.12
N VAL A 39 -12.91 11.22 -29.37
CA VAL A 39 -14.31 11.48 -29.77
C VAL A 39 -14.78 12.83 -29.26
N THR A 40 -14.64 13.10 -27.96
CA THR A 40 -15.17 14.34 -27.35
C THR A 40 -14.14 15.45 -27.20
N GLY A 41 -12.85 15.13 -27.31
CA GLY A 41 -11.76 16.05 -27.00
C GLY A 41 -11.52 16.28 -25.51
N THR A 42 -12.27 15.62 -24.63
CA THR A 42 -12.12 15.72 -23.16
C THR A 42 -10.76 15.19 -22.70
N MET A 43 -10.11 15.87 -21.78
CA MET A 43 -8.87 15.38 -21.17
C MET A 43 -9.20 14.34 -20.10
N LEU A 44 -8.74 13.11 -20.31
CA LEU A 44 -8.88 12.00 -19.38
C LEU A 44 -7.58 11.83 -18.59
N THR A 45 -7.67 11.90 -17.26
CA THR A 45 -6.54 11.59 -16.38
C THR A 45 -6.63 10.14 -15.95
N PHE A 46 -5.67 9.33 -16.39
CA PHE A 46 -5.48 7.97 -15.91
C PHE A 46 -4.51 8.00 -14.74
N LEU A 47 -4.85 7.30 -13.65
CA LEU A 47 -4.03 7.24 -12.43
C LEU A 47 -3.31 5.90 -12.27
N THR A 48 -3.80 4.85 -12.94
CA THR A 48 -3.13 3.56 -13.03
C THR A 48 -3.17 3.02 -14.46
N SER A 49 -2.24 2.14 -14.77
CA SER A 49 -2.02 1.53 -16.09
C SER A 49 -1.51 0.09 -16.02
N THR A 50 -0.83 -0.30 -14.93
CA THR A 50 -0.43 -1.69 -14.69
C THR A 50 -1.68 -2.55 -14.50
N PRO A 51 -1.82 -3.69 -15.21
CA PRO A 51 -2.97 -4.58 -15.10
C PRO A 51 -2.90 -5.41 -13.81
N ALA A 52 -3.04 -4.77 -12.65
CA ALA A 52 -2.92 -5.38 -11.33
C ALA A 52 -4.28 -5.65 -10.66
N GLY A 53 -5.38 -5.70 -11.42
CA GLY A 53 -6.72 -5.90 -10.85
C GLY A 53 -7.22 -4.69 -10.04
N ASP A 54 -6.91 -3.49 -10.54
CA ASP A 54 -7.22 -2.24 -9.84
C ASP A 54 -8.72 -2.01 -9.79
N SER A 55 -9.24 -1.71 -8.59
CA SER A 55 -10.66 -1.46 -8.39
C SER A 55 -10.93 -0.34 -7.39
N LYS A 56 -11.98 0.44 -7.69
CA LYS A 56 -12.61 1.34 -6.73
C LYS A 56 -13.24 0.55 -5.58
N ILE A 57 -13.43 1.22 -4.44
CA ILE A 57 -14.03 0.61 -3.25
C ILE A 57 -15.52 0.29 -3.45
N TYR A 58 -16.37 1.29 -3.69
CA TYR A 58 -17.80 1.15 -4.04
C TYR A 58 -18.34 2.47 -4.59
N PRO A 59 -19.23 2.48 -5.61
CA PRO A 59 -19.69 3.74 -6.24
C PRO A 59 -20.39 4.74 -5.32
N THR A 60 -21.05 4.29 -4.25
CA THR A 60 -21.83 5.16 -3.34
C THR A 60 -21.02 5.72 -2.16
N HIS A 61 -19.76 5.32 -2.00
CA HIS A 61 -18.92 5.72 -0.86
C HIS A 61 -17.91 6.79 -1.28
N ALA A 62 -17.57 7.69 -0.36
CA ALA A 62 -16.49 8.64 -0.57
C ALA A 62 -15.19 7.88 -0.81
N GLN A 63 -14.50 8.21 -1.91
CA GLN A 63 -13.25 7.58 -2.31
C GLN A 63 -12.05 8.52 -2.17
N TRP A 64 -12.30 9.82 -2.28
CA TRP A 64 -11.31 10.87 -2.04
C TRP A 64 -11.15 11.12 -0.55
N THR A 65 -9.92 11.41 -0.14
CA THR A 65 -9.60 11.90 1.20
C THR A 65 -10.19 13.28 1.45
N SER A 66 -10.27 13.72 2.71
CA SER A 66 -10.95 14.98 3.07
C SER A 66 -10.35 16.25 2.45
N ASN A 67 -9.11 16.19 1.97
CA ASN A 67 -8.47 17.27 1.23
C ASN A 67 -8.62 17.15 -0.30
N GLY A 68 -9.26 16.10 -0.81
CA GLY A 68 -9.47 15.88 -2.24
C GLY A 68 -8.23 15.48 -3.03
N GLU A 69 -7.09 15.21 -2.40
CA GLU A 69 -5.83 14.97 -3.13
C GLU A 69 -5.55 13.48 -3.38
N TRP A 70 -6.09 12.59 -2.54
CA TRP A 70 -5.79 11.16 -2.59
C TRP A 70 -7.04 10.33 -2.81
N ILE A 71 -6.89 9.28 -3.62
CA ILE A 71 -7.97 8.34 -3.96
C ILE A 71 -7.61 6.97 -3.40
N ILE A 72 -8.49 6.41 -2.57
CA ILE A 72 -8.31 5.05 -2.04
C ILE A 72 -8.78 4.01 -3.05
N PHE A 73 -7.98 2.97 -3.26
CA PHE A 73 -8.30 1.88 -4.19
C PHE A 73 -7.68 0.55 -3.74
N ARG A 74 -8.09 -0.54 -4.42
CA ARG A 74 -7.58 -1.89 -4.21
C ARG A 74 -6.75 -2.31 -5.42
N SER A 75 -5.69 -3.08 -5.19
CA SER A 75 -4.82 -3.59 -6.26
C SER A 75 -4.01 -4.80 -5.80
N ASN A 76 -3.70 -5.72 -6.72
CA ASN A 76 -2.77 -6.81 -6.45
C ASN A 76 -1.30 -6.38 -6.39
N ARG A 77 -0.98 -5.08 -6.59
CA ARG A 77 0.36 -4.53 -6.25
C ARG A 77 0.73 -4.81 -4.79
N VAL A 78 -0.29 -4.78 -3.91
CA VAL A 78 -0.19 -5.31 -2.55
C VAL A 78 -1.46 -6.10 -2.24
N ARG A 79 -1.33 -7.43 -2.26
CA ARG A 79 -2.45 -8.33 -2.01
C ARG A 79 -3.08 -8.04 -0.64
N ASN A 80 -4.42 -7.98 -0.62
CA ASN A 80 -5.27 -7.79 0.56
C ASN A 80 -5.10 -6.43 1.29
N GLU A 81 -4.40 -5.46 0.71
CA GLU A 81 -4.22 -4.14 1.30
C GLU A 81 -4.88 -3.04 0.46
N ALA A 82 -5.11 -1.89 1.10
CA ALA A 82 -5.55 -0.69 0.43
C ALA A 82 -4.35 0.16 0.02
N LEU A 83 -4.49 0.80 -1.14
CA LEU A 83 -3.55 1.79 -1.67
C LEU A 83 -4.25 3.15 -1.75
N ALA A 84 -3.45 4.21 -1.72
CA ALA A 84 -3.86 5.56 -2.07
C ALA A 84 -3.05 6.03 -3.28
N VAL A 85 -3.69 6.68 -4.24
CA VAL A 85 -3.01 7.38 -5.34
C VAL A 85 -3.26 8.88 -5.22
N HIS A 86 -2.20 9.69 -5.35
CA HIS A 86 -2.32 11.15 -5.37
C HIS A 86 -2.78 11.61 -6.77
N GLU A 87 -3.82 12.43 -6.85
CA GLU A 87 -4.43 12.83 -8.13
C GLU A 87 -3.51 13.71 -8.99
N GLY A 88 -2.81 14.66 -8.35
CA GLY A 88 -1.84 15.54 -8.99
C GLY A 88 -0.55 14.86 -9.46
N THR A 89 0.16 14.15 -8.57
CA THR A 89 1.47 13.56 -8.87
C THR A 89 1.39 12.15 -9.44
N GLY A 90 0.33 11.41 -9.12
CA GLY A 90 0.18 9.98 -9.40
C GLY A 90 0.97 9.08 -8.45
N ASP A 91 1.56 9.61 -7.37
CA ASP A 91 2.25 8.79 -6.38
C ASP A 91 1.29 7.76 -5.76
N ILE A 92 1.71 6.50 -5.72
CA ILE A 92 0.92 5.42 -5.14
C ILE A 92 1.59 4.96 -3.85
N VAL A 93 0.81 4.80 -2.77
CA VAL A 93 1.29 4.38 -1.46
C VAL A 93 0.37 3.36 -0.81
N GLN A 94 0.94 2.36 -0.13
CA GLN A 94 0.19 1.43 0.72
C GLN A 94 -0.24 2.09 2.03
N VAL A 95 -1.53 1.98 2.36
CA VAL A 95 -2.13 2.67 3.53
C VAL A 95 -2.73 1.74 4.59
N THR A 96 -2.67 0.43 4.37
CA THR A 96 -3.06 -0.59 5.37
C THR A 96 -2.01 -1.70 5.47
N GLU A 97 -2.04 -2.45 6.56
CA GLU A 97 -1.29 -3.70 6.75
C GLU A 97 -2.13 -4.74 7.49
N GLY A 98 -1.72 -5.99 7.36
CA GLY A 98 -2.32 -7.15 8.03
C GLY A 98 -3.60 -7.64 7.37
N GLY A 99 -3.98 -7.07 6.24
CA GLY A 99 -5.24 -7.32 5.55
C GLY A 99 -6.45 -6.72 6.26
N TYR A 100 -7.55 -6.65 5.52
CA TYR A 100 -8.84 -6.21 6.05
C TYR A 100 -10.00 -7.03 5.49
N THR A 101 -11.12 -6.96 6.21
CA THR A 101 -12.40 -7.53 5.81
C THR A 101 -13.47 -6.44 5.75
N GLY A 102 -14.52 -6.67 4.98
CA GLY A 102 -15.59 -5.70 4.77
C GLY A 102 -15.18 -4.53 3.87
N MET A 103 -15.67 -3.34 4.22
CA MET A 103 -15.55 -2.14 3.40
C MET A 103 -14.43 -1.21 3.88
N LEU A 104 -13.81 -0.52 2.93
CA LEU A 104 -12.94 0.63 3.17
C LEU A 104 -13.80 1.89 3.26
N CYS A 105 -13.78 2.60 4.38
CA CYS A 105 -14.61 3.78 4.61
C CYS A 105 -13.74 5.02 4.79
N VAL A 106 -13.74 5.92 3.82
CA VAL A 106 -13.00 7.19 3.87
C VAL A 106 -13.83 8.26 4.58
N ALA A 107 -13.26 8.92 5.59
CA ALA A 107 -13.93 10.02 6.26
C ALA A 107 -13.92 11.29 5.41
N GLN A 108 -15.09 11.88 5.21
CA GLN A 108 -15.23 13.08 4.37
C GLN A 108 -14.67 14.36 5.03
N LYS A 109 -14.67 14.42 6.37
CA LYS A 109 -14.31 15.63 7.13
C LYS A 109 -12.99 15.51 7.91
N SER A 110 -12.27 14.41 7.74
CA SER A 110 -10.97 14.20 8.40
C SER A 110 -10.12 13.21 7.61
N MET A 111 -8.80 13.33 7.68
CA MET A 111 -7.86 12.42 7.02
C MET A 111 -7.79 11.06 7.69
N LYS A 112 -8.85 10.25 7.57
CA LYS A 112 -8.97 8.93 8.19
C LYS A 112 -9.57 7.92 7.22
N LEU A 113 -9.02 6.72 7.24
CA LEU A 113 -9.54 5.52 6.59
C LEU A 113 -9.92 4.51 7.68
N TYR A 114 -11.17 4.06 7.65
CA TYR A 114 -11.69 3.06 8.57
C TYR A 114 -11.89 1.73 7.84
N TYR A 115 -11.48 0.64 8.47
CA TYR A 115 -11.62 -0.72 7.96
C TYR A 115 -11.60 -1.71 9.10
N MET A 116 -12.19 -2.89 8.90
CA MET A 116 -12.16 -3.96 9.89
C MET A 116 -10.95 -4.84 9.66
N ARG A 117 -10.09 -4.96 10.68
CA ARG A 117 -8.99 -5.93 10.67
C ARG A 117 -9.53 -7.33 10.90
N TYR A 118 -8.83 -8.33 10.37
CA TYR A 118 -9.13 -9.71 10.73
C TYR A 118 -8.83 -9.95 12.21
N ALA A 119 -9.66 -10.78 12.86
CA ALA A 119 -9.45 -11.17 14.26
C ALA A 119 -8.17 -11.99 14.46
N THR A 120 -7.68 -12.64 13.39
CA THR A 120 -6.42 -13.40 13.35
C THR A 120 -5.48 -12.78 12.33
N THR A 121 -4.22 -12.55 12.72
CA THR A 121 -3.21 -11.85 11.91
C THR A 121 -2.67 -12.67 10.73
N ASP A 122 -2.99 -13.96 10.61
CA ASP A 122 -2.61 -14.78 9.46
C ASP A 122 -3.64 -14.65 8.32
N THR A 123 -3.38 -13.67 7.45
CA THR A 123 -4.27 -13.29 6.34
C THR A 123 -3.68 -13.60 4.98
N ALA A 124 -2.41 -14.04 4.93
CA ALA A 124 -1.75 -14.50 3.72
C ALA A 124 -2.35 -15.82 3.17
N GLN A 125 -2.95 -16.63 4.05
CA GLN A 125 -3.55 -17.92 3.70
C GLN A 125 -4.98 -17.86 3.17
N ARG A 126 -5.69 -16.73 3.29
CA ARG A 126 -7.08 -16.66 2.84
C ARG A 126 -7.10 -16.32 1.34
N ARG A 127 -7.50 -17.33 0.56
CA ARG A 127 -7.70 -17.27 -0.90
C ARG A 127 -8.90 -16.41 -1.25
#